data_AF-A0A953KJH1-F1
#
_entry.id   AF-A0A953KJH1-F1
#
_cell.length_a   1.000
_cell.length_b   1.000
_cell.length_c   1.000
_cell.angle_alpha   90.00
_cell.angle_beta   90.00
_cell.angle_gamma   90.00
#
_symmetry.space_group_name_H-M   'P 1'
#
loop_
_entity.id
_entity.type
_entity.pdbx_description
1 polymer ?
#
loop_
_entity_poly.entity_id
_entity_poly.type
_entity_poly.pdbx_seq_one_letter_code
_entity_poly.pdbx_strand_id
1 'polypeptide(L)'
;MGRIFACSICCLWLSLVGAQSIENEQIQGATIDPGIRSEVEKHIRVSEVTDFNDVILFYDNLMIADLFQEDTLAFSIAENDTVYAMFHSYYYIGDDTIFISGTFGFDSGFGFIIFITGGTATVFHLVSMDQIPGLAYNPSEDLRISVEVPCYDTKLILSAVPDSIIDSPIYGYVEFKSEFYFAASDFVNGKEVLPRSKQRVNMKVYFVSSKYH
;
A
#
# COMPACT_ATOMS: atom_id res chain seq x y z
N MET A 1 69.97 42.97 6.52
CA MET A 1 68.83 43.59 5.81
C MET A 1 68.30 42.56 4.84
N GLY A 2 67.04 42.15 4.75
CA GLY A 2 65.85 42.15 5.61
C GLY A 2 65.20 40.76 5.44
N ARG A 3 64.60 40.14 6.47
CA ARG A 3 63.23 40.32 6.97
C ARG A 3 62.10 39.82 6.04
N ILE A 4 61.48 38.69 6.45
CA ILE A 4 60.03 38.31 6.53
C ILE A 4 59.32 38.15 5.15
N PHE A 5 58.47 37.16 4.83
CA PHE A 5 57.26 36.67 5.50
C PHE A 5 56.82 35.28 5.01
N ALA A 6 56.43 34.44 5.97
CA ALA A 6 55.58 33.28 5.75
C ALA A 6 54.16 33.73 5.36
N CYS A 7 53.52 33.03 4.43
CA CYS A 7 52.07 33.11 4.25
C CYS A 7 51.53 31.70 4.06
N SER A 8 51.08 31.11 5.17
CA SER A 8 50.23 29.93 5.19
C SER A 8 48.93 30.26 4.46
N ILE A 9 48.71 29.64 3.30
CA ILE A 9 47.37 29.53 2.73
C ILE A 9 46.88 28.13 3.04
N CYS A 10 46.13 28.06 4.13
CA CYS A 10 45.34 26.92 4.54
C CYS A 10 44.21 26.76 3.52
N CYS A 11 44.40 25.94 2.49
CA CYS A 11 43.32 25.49 1.63
C CYS A 11 42.48 24.46 2.41
N LEU A 12 41.63 24.97 3.30
CA LEU A 12 40.44 24.27 3.76
C LEU A 12 39.58 24.01 2.52
N TRP A 13 39.76 22.85 1.90
CA TRP A 13 38.74 22.26 1.07
C TRP A 13 37.57 21.91 1.98
N LEU A 14 36.68 22.89 2.18
CA LEU A 14 35.29 22.62 2.50
C LEU A 14 34.76 21.79 1.33
N SER A 15 34.82 20.48 1.48
CA SER A 15 33.85 19.61 0.83
C SER A 15 32.48 20.02 1.40
N LEU A 16 31.86 21.03 0.78
CA LEU A 16 30.43 21.02 0.62
C LEU A 16 30.12 19.73 -0.15
N VAL A 17 30.04 18.62 0.59
CA VAL A 17 29.03 17.61 0.28
C VAL A 17 27.76 18.42 0.33
N GLY A 18 27.24 18.74 -0.85
CA GLY A 18 25.89 19.25 -0.96
C GLY A 18 25.04 18.29 -0.16
N ALA A 19 24.59 18.72 1.00
CA ALA A 19 23.29 18.31 1.48
C ALA A 19 22.35 18.74 0.35
N GLN A 20 22.16 17.86 -0.64
CA GLN A 20 20.94 17.83 -1.40
C GLN A 20 19.89 17.65 -0.31
N SER A 21 19.35 18.79 0.14
CA SER A 21 18.06 18.81 0.78
C SER A 21 17.19 17.92 -0.08
N ILE A 22 16.66 16.86 0.51
CA ILE A 22 15.61 16.04 -0.07
C ILE A 22 14.54 17.04 -0.50
N GLU A 23 14.57 17.46 -1.77
CA GLU A 23 13.41 18.12 -2.35
C GLU A 23 12.33 17.07 -2.20
N ASN A 24 11.31 17.38 -1.40
CA ASN A 24 10.10 16.59 -1.31
C ASN A 24 9.60 16.46 -2.76
N GLU A 25 9.96 15.38 -3.44
CA GLU A 25 9.40 15.06 -4.75
C GLU A 25 7.90 15.03 -4.54
N GLN A 26 7.22 16.02 -5.11
CA GLN A 26 5.77 16.09 -5.03
C GLN A 26 5.22 14.95 -5.86
N ILE A 27 4.78 13.89 -5.19
CA ILE A 27 4.02 12.83 -5.83
C ILE A 27 2.56 13.27 -5.90
N GLN A 28 2.05 13.46 -7.12
CA GLN A 28 0.63 13.73 -7.31
C GLN A 28 -0.20 12.55 -6.78
N GLY A 29 -1.21 12.82 -5.96
CA GLY A 29 -2.06 11.77 -5.37
C GLY A 29 -1.53 11.18 -4.06
N ALA A 30 -0.38 11.65 -3.56
CA ALA A 30 0.15 11.25 -2.25
C ALA A 30 0.65 12.46 -1.44
N THR A 31 0.54 12.35 -0.13
CA THR A 31 1.21 13.26 0.82
C THR A 31 2.44 12.57 1.37
N ILE A 32 3.60 13.23 1.34
CA ILE A 32 4.81 12.75 2.03
C ILE A 32 4.88 13.38 3.42
N ASP A 33 4.77 12.55 4.46
CA ASP A 33 4.82 12.95 5.87
C ASP A 33 5.69 11.97 6.67
N PRO A 34 6.98 12.30 6.93
CA PRO A 34 7.86 11.46 7.74
C PRO A 34 7.34 11.19 9.16
N GLY A 35 6.42 12.00 9.68
CA GLY A 35 5.80 11.84 11.00
C GLY A 35 4.73 10.74 11.07
N ILE A 36 4.23 10.25 9.93
CA ILE A 36 3.13 9.27 9.86
C ILE A 36 3.44 7.97 10.59
N ARG A 37 4.73 7.62 10.72
CA ARG A 37 5.20 6.43 11.44
C ARG A 37 4.57 6.30 12.82
N SER A 38 4.56 7.39 13.59
CA SER A 38 4.01 7.39 14.96
C SER A 38 2.51 7.09 15.02
N GLU A 39 1.78 7.41 13.95
CA GLU A 39 0.37 7.10 13.81
C GLU A 39 0.14 5.64 13.38
N VAL A 40 0.94 5.16 12.43
CA VAL A 40 0.89 3.77 11.96
C VAL A 40 1.15 2.79 13.11
N GLU A 41 2.16 3.06 13.94
CA GLU A 41 2.53 2.19 15.08
C GLU A 41 1.43 2.06 16.14
N LYS A 42 0.40 2.93 16.15
CA LYS A 42 -0.77 2.80 17.06
C LYS A 42 -1.79 1.77 16.56
N HIS A 43 -1.75 1.43 15.27
CA HIS A 43 -2.78 0.65 14.58
C HIS A 43 -2.29 -0.73 14.13
N ILE A 44 -1.01 -1.03 14.34
CA ILE A 44 -0.40 -2.33 14.03
C ILE A 44 0.16 -2.98 15.28
N ARG A 45 0.29 -4.31 15.26
CA ARG A 45 0.89 -5.12 16.32
C ARG A 45 1.73 -6.22 15.71
N VAL A 46 2.71 -6.71 16.46
CA VAL A 46 3.49 -7.89 16.07
C VAL A 46 2.53 -9.07 15.91
N SER A 47 2.58 -9.77 14.76
CA SER A 47 1.76 -10.98 14.55
C SER A 47 2.37 -12.20 15.23
N GLU A 48 1.53 -13.20 15.51
CA GLU A 48 2.00 -14.54 15.92
C GLU A 48 2.52 -15.35 14.72
N VAL A 49 2.21 -14.94 13.50
CA VAL A 49 2.71 -15.55 12.26
C VAL A 49 4.14 -15.06 12.02
N THR A 50 5.08 -16.01 11.91
CA THR A 50 6.48 -15.70 11.61
C THR A 50 6.66 -15.30 10.16
N ASP A 51 7.53 -14.32 9.92
CA ASP A 51 7.88 -13.88 8.57
C ASP A 51 8.33 -15.04 7.69
N PHE A 52 7.82 -15.11 6.46
CA PHE A 52 8.25 -16.10 5.49
C PHE A 52 9.62 -15.71 4.94
N ASN A 53 10.68 -16.32 5.50
CA ASN A 53 12.07 -16.13 5.08
C ASN A 53 12.55 -14.67 5.10
N ASP A 54 12.03 -13.84 6.00
CA ASP A 54 12.30 -12.39 6.09
C ASP A 54 11.92 -11.58 4.82
N VAL A 55 11.21 -12.18 3.86
CA VAL A 55 10.86 -11.54 2.57
C VAL A 55 9.56 -10.75 2.66
N ILE A 56 8.59 -11.27 3.41
CA ILE A 56 7.26 -10.68 3.55
C ILE A 56 7.04 -10.40 5.03
N LEU A 57 6.84 -9.13 5.35
CA LEU A 57 6.57 -8.67 6.72
C LEU A 57 5.11 -8.97 7.09
N PHE A 58 4.91 -9.85 8.07
CA PHE A 58 3.59 -10.15 8.64
C PHE A 58 3.39 -9.41 9.95
N TYR A 59 2.23 -8.77 10.08
CA TYR A 59 1.83 -8.08 11.30
C TYR A 59 0.31 -8.07 11.41
N ASP A 60 -0.17 -7.89 12.63
CA ASP A 60 -1.59 -7.70 12.86
C ASP A 60 -1.94 -6.23 12.64
N ASN A 61 -2.98 -5.96 11.87
CA ASN A 61 -3.39 -4.61 11.51
C ASN A 61 -4.85 -4.40 11.88
N LEU A 62 -5.18 -3.21 12.37
CA LEU A 62 -6.56 -2.82 12.63
C LEU A 62 -7.34 -2.75 11.31
N MET A 63 -8.31 -3.64 11.15
CA MET A 63 -9.19 -3.67 9.99
C MET A 63 -10.28 -2.61 10.15
N ILE A 64 -10.37 -1.70 9.18
CA ILE A 64 -11.42 -0.68 9.12
C ILE A 64 -11.98 -0.70 7.71
N ALA A 65 -13.21 -1.20 7.57
CA ALA A 65 -13.82 -1.37 6.27
C ALA A 65 -15.35 -1.39 6.33
N ASP A 66 -15.97 -0.81 5.31
CA ASP A 66 -17.38 -0.96 5.00
C ASP A 66 -17.52 -1.72 3.68
N LEU A 67 -18.17 -2.88 3.73
CA LEU A 67 -18.54 -3.65 2.53
C LEU A 67 -19.98 -3.30 2.15
N PHE A 68 -20.16 -2.90 0.90
CA PHE A 68 -21.47 -2.67 0.31
C PHE A 68 -21.79 -3.76 -0.70
N GLN A 69 -23.00 -4.31 -0.60
CA GLN A 69 -23.55 -5.28 -1.53
C GLN A 69 -24.89 -4.76 -2.06
N GLU A 70 -25.08 -4.78 -3.38
CA GLU A 70 -26.28 -4.23 -4.03
C GLU A 70 -26.61 -2.81 -3.54
N ASP A 71 -25.59 -1.95 -3.50
CA ASP A 71 -25.67 -0.56 -3.02
C ASP A 71 -26.06 -0.38 -1.54
N THR A 72 -26.18 -1.48 -0.78
CA THR A 72 -26.55 -1.49 0.64
C THR A 72 -25.34 -1.86 1.51
N LEU A 73 -25.19 -1.23 2.67
CA LEU A 73 -24.16 -1.62 3.64
C LEU A 73 -24.45 -3.05 4.13
N ALA A 74 -23.58 -3.99 3.77
CA ALA A 74 -23.69 -5.40 4.14
C ALA A 74 -22.95 -5.69 5.45
N PHE A 75 -21.78 -5.08 5.61
CA PHE A 75 -20.91 -5.27 6.76
C PHE A 75 -20.07 -4.02 7.00
N SER A 76 -19.75 -3.75 8.26
CA SER A 76 -18.92 -2.62 8.68
C SER A 76 -18.07 -3.04 9.87
N ILE A 77 -16.80 -2.65 9.84
CA ILE A 77 -15.89 -2.68 10.98
C ILE A 77 -15.48 -1.24 11.22
N ALA A 78 -15.96 -0.69 12.33
CA ALA A 78 -15.61 0.65 12.75
C ALA A 78 -14.25 0.65 13.46
N GLU A 79 -13.59 1.81 13.44
CA GLU A 79 -12.27 2.02 14.06
C GLU A 79 -12.26 1.70 15.58
N ASN A 80 -13.40 1.84 16.26
CA ASN A 80 -13.56 1.52 17.68
C ASN A 80 -13.86 0.04 17.97
N ASP A 81 -14.10 -0.79 16.96
CA ASP A 81 -14.39 -2.22 17.15
C ASP A 81 -13.12 -3.03 17.45
N THR A 82 -11.94 -2.44 17.26
CA THR A 82 -10.63 -3.06 17.58
C THR A 82 -10.44 -4.46 17.00
N VAL A 83 -10.90 -4.67 15.76
CA VAL A 83 -10.71 -5.94 15.04
C VAL A 83 -9.34 -5.94 14.36
N TYR A 84 -8.44 -6.80 14.84
CA TYR A 84 -7.13 -7.00 14.22
C TYR A 84 -7.16 -8.25 13.36
N ALA A 85 -6.50 -8.18 12.21
CA ALA A 85 -6.34 -9.31 11.31
C ALA A 85 -4.92 -9.35 10.77
N MET A 86 -4.47 -10.57 10.42
CA MET A 86 -3.18 -10.78 9.76
C MET A 86 -3.14 -9.98 8.46
N PHE A 87 -2.11 -9.17 8.34
CA PHE A 87 -1.84 -8.32 7.21
C PHE A 87 -0.39 -8.50 6.78
N HIS A 88 -0.15 -8.36 5.50
CA HIS A 88 1.20 -8.28 4.98
C HIS A 88 1.30 -7.18 3.93
N SER A 89 2.44 -6.54 3.86
CA SER A 89 2.69 -5.49 2.88
C SER A 89 4.13 -5.43 2.45
N TYR A 90 4.32 -5.17 1.17
CA TYR A 90 5.61 -5.07 0.54
C TYR A 90 5.57 -4.03 -0.58
N TYR A 91 6.75 -3.59 -1.00
CA TYR A 91 6.91 -2.76 -2.18
C TYR A 91 7.98 -3.32 -3.10
N TYR A 92 7.83 -3.14 -4.41
CA TYR A 92 8.88 -3.39 -5.39
C TYR A 92 9.11 -2.13 -6.21
N ILE A 93 10.36 -1.95 -6.66
CA ILE A 93 10.75 -0.83 -7.54
C ILE A 93 11.10 -1.46 -8.89
N GLY A 94 10.25 -1.24 -9.88
CA GLY A 94 10.53 -1.56 -11.27
C GLY A 94 11.29 -0.43 -11.97
N ASP A 95 11.45 -0.55 -13.28
CA ASP A 95 12.22 0.42 -14.08
C ASP A 95 11.60 1.83 -14.06
N ASP A 96 10.27 1.93 -14.16
CA ASP A 96 9.53 3.21 -14.25
C ASP A 96 8.40 3.36 -13.22
N THR A 97 8.20 2.31 -12.41
CA THR A 97 7.02 2.17 -11.56
C THR A 97 7.42 1.60 -10.21
N ILE A 98 7.01 2.29 -9.15
CA ILE A 98 7.03 1.76 -7.80
C ILE A 98 5.66 1.14 -7.53
N PHE A 99 5.66 -0.07 -7.00
CA PHE A 99 4.47 -0.78 -6.58
C PHE A 99 4.51 -0.99 -5.09
N ILE A 100 3.39 -0.73 -4.41
CA ILE A 100 3.20 -1.03 -2.99
C ILE A 100 1.90 -1.80 -2.86
N SER A 101 1.94 -2.99 -2.26
CA SER A 101 0.75 -3.80 -2.01
C SER A 101 0.60 -4.07 -0.53
N GLY A 102 -0.64 -4.11 -0.06
CA GLY A 102 -0.96 -4.49 1.30
C GLY A 102 -2.30 -5.22 1.34
N THR A 103 -2.33 -6.40 1.96
CA THR A 103 -3.50 -7.28 1.95
C THR A 103 -3.74 -7.95 3.29
N PHE A 104 -5.02 -8.03 3.65
CA PHE A 104 -5.51 -8.96 4.66
C PHE A 104 -5.69 -10.34 4.01
N GLY A 105 -5.14 -11.39 4.62
CA GLY A 105 -5.12 -12.75 4.05
C GLY A 105 -3.78 -13.12 3.40
N PHE A 106 -3.69 -14.35 2.87
CA PHE A 106 -2.46 -14.89 2.25
C PHE A 106 -2.73 -15.35 0.80
N ASP A 107 -3.49 -16.44 0.61
CA ASP A 107 -3.84 -16.97 -0.72
C ASP A 107 -5.11 -16.33 -1.32
N SER A 108 -6.02 -15.91 -0.46
CA SER A 108 -7.15 -15.05 -0.78
C SER A 108 -7.15 -13.87 0.17
N GLY A 109 -7.67 -12.74 -0.28
CA GLY A 109 -7.56 -11.54 0.51
C GLY A 109 -8.13 -10.30 -0.14
N PHE A 110 -8.03 -9.22 0.61
CA PHE A 110 -8.45 -7.92 0.15
C PHE A 110 -7.60 -6.83 0.80
N GLY A 111 -7.44 -5.72 0.10
CA GLY A 111 -6.61 -4.61 0.55
C GLY A 111 -6.41 -3.60 -0.56
N PHE A 112 -5.16 -3.21 -0.78
CA PHE A 112 -4.80 -2.20 -1.74
C PHE A 112 -3.59 -2.58 -2.59
N ILE A 113 -3.53 -1.97 -3.77
CA ILE A 113 -2.32 -1.78 -4.56
C ILE A 113 -2.15 -0.29 -4.82
N ILE A 114 -0.92 0.19 -4.75
CA ILE A 114 -0.52 1.55 -5.12
C ILE A 114 0.52 1.45 -6.22
N PHE A 115 0.27 2.13 -7.33
CA PHE A 115 1.27 2.36 -8.37
C PHE A 115 1.74 3.81 -8.32
N ILE A 116 3.05 4.03 -8.31
CA ILE A 116 3.66 5.34 -8.49
C ILE A 116 4.44 5.32 -9.81
N THR A 117 3.91 5.99 -10.83
CA THR A 117 4.50 6.03 -12.17
C THR A 117 4.54 7.47 -12.63
N GLY A 118 5.71 7.93 -13.12
CA GLY A 118 5.87 9.32 -13.60
C GLY A 118 5.48 10.39 -12.57
N GLY A 119 5.75 10.16 -11.29
CA GLY A 119 5.41 11.08 -10.20
C GLY A 119 3.93 11.11 -9.80
N THR A 120 3.11 10.17 -10.29
CA THR A 120 1.69 10.06 -9.92
C THR A 120 1.43 8.77 -9.17
N ALA A 121 0.86 8.87 -7.96
CA ALA A 121 0.36 7.75 -7.20
C ALA A 121 -1.11 7.45 -7.56
N THR A 122 -1.42 6.19 -7.84
CA THR A 122 -2.78 5.69 -8.09
C THR A 122 -3.06 4.53 -7.16
N VAL A 123 -4.20 4.59 -6.45
CA VAL A 123 -4.64 3.55 -5.51
C VAL A 123 -5.73 2.69 -6.17
N PHE A 124 -5.59 1.38 -6.05
CA PHE A 124 -6.59 0.38 -6.41
C PHE A 124 -6.96 -0.44 -5.18
N HIS A 125 -8.23 -0.81 -5.10
CA HIS A 125 -8.66 -1.86 -4.21
C HIS A 125 -8.30 -3.21 -4.81
N LEU A 126 -7.52 -4.01 -4.08
CA LEU A 126 -7.21 -5.38 -4.47
C LEU A 126 -8.19 -6.35 -3.81
N VAL A 127 -8.78 -7.25 -4.59
CA VAL A 127 -9.52 -8.42 -4.10
C VAL A 127 -9.00 -9.65 -4.82
N SER A 128 -8.65 -10.68 -4.07
CA SER A 128 -8.20 -11.96 -4.61
C SER A 128 -8.94 -13.14 -3.97
N MET A 129 -9.18 -14.16 -4.78
CA MET A 129 -9.60 -15.50 -4.38
C MET A 129 -8.43 -16.46 -4.56
N ASP A 130 -8.51 -17.65 -3.97
CA ASP A 130 -7.42 -18.62 -3.98
C ASP A 130 -7.33 -19.34 -5.35
N GLN A 131 -8.23 -20.29 -5.64
CA GLN A 131 -8.06 -21.19 -6.80
C GLN A 131 -9.20 -21.18 -7.83
N ILE A 132 -10.36 -20.61 -7.47
CA ILE A 132 -11.54 -20.59 -8.33
C ILE A 132 -11.82 -19.15 -8.71
N PRO A 133 -11.74 -18.78 -10.01
CA PRO A 133 -12.11 -17.46 -10.47
C PRO A 133 -13.55 -17.17 -10.07
N GLY A 134 -13.77 -16.08 -9.33
CA GLY A 134 -15.08 -15.68 -8.84
C GLY A 134 -15.29 -14.18 -8.83
N LEU A 135 -14.37 -13.40 -9.40
CA LEU A 135 -14.43 -11.93 -9.41
C LEU A 135 -14.51 -11.40 -10.85
N ALA A 136 -15.18 -10.28 -11.07
CA ALA A 136 -15.20 -9.61 -12.37
C ALA A 136 -15.37 -8.11 -12.21
N TYR A 137 -14.88 -7.34 -13.18
CA TYR A 137 -15.11 -5.89 -13.21
C TYR A 137 -16.54 -5.53 -13.60
N ASN A 138 -17.17 -6.38 -14.44
CA ASN A 138 -18.51 -6.17 -14.96
C ASN A 138 -19.37 -7.46 -14.84
N PRO A 139 -20.71 -7.34 -14.85
CA PRO A 139 -21.60 -8.50 -14.68
C PRO A 139 -21.46 -9.57 -15.77
N SER A 140 -21.00 -9.17 -16.96
CA SER A 140 -20.93 -10.01 -18.15
C SER A 140 -19.51 -10.43 -18.55
N GLU A 141 -18.50 -9.99 -17.81
CA GLU A 141 -17.11 -10.33 -18.10
C GLU A 141 -16.73 -11.73 -17.59
N ASP A 142 -15.59 -12.24 -18.05
CA ASP A 142 -15.05 -13.50 -17.53
C ASP A 142 -14.62 -13.34 -16.06
N LEU A 143 -14.84 -14.40 -15.29
CA LEU A 143 -14.40 -14.47 -13.90
C LEU A 143 -12.88 -14.55 -13.82
N ARG A 144 -12.33 -13.88 -12.80
CA ARG A 144 -10.91 -13.76 -12.48
C ARG A 144 -10.68 -14.21 -11.05
N ILE A 145 -9.45 -14.64 -10.80
CA ILE A 145 -8.97 -14.96 -9.46
C ILE A 145 -8.77 -13.66 -8.65
N SER A 146 -8.33 -12.59 -9.32
CA SER A 146 -8.08 -11.29 -8.69
C SER A 146 -8.59 -10.15 -9.56
N VAL A 147 -9.02 -9.07 -8.92
CA VAL A 147 -9.37 -7.80 -9.56
C VAL A 147 -8.73 -6.62 -8.83
N GLU A 148 -8.23 -5.67 -9.61
CA GLU A 148 -7.70 -4.38 -9.18
C GLU A 148 -8.75 -3.30 -9.47
N VAL A 149 -9.60 -3.01 -8.48
CA VAL A 149 -10.77 -2.15 -8.66
C VAL A 149 -10.35 -0.68 -8.49
N PRO A 150 -10.64 0.20 -9.45
CA PRO A 150 -10.32 1.62 -9.32
C PRO A 150 -10.95 2.25 -8.08
N CYS A 151 -10.27 3.23 -7.49
CA CYS A 151 -10.79 4.01 -6.37
C CYS A 151 -11.12 5.44 -6.83
N TYR A 152 -12.32 5.93 -6.50
CA TYR A 152 -12.77 7.26 -6.92
C TYR A 152 -12.53 8.34 -5.86
N ASP A 153 -12.24 7.94 -4.62
CA ASP A 153 -11.91 8.83 -3.51
C ASP A 153 -10.75 8.18 -2.77
N THR A 154 -9.62 8.87 -2.67
CA THR A 154 -8.36 8.30 -2.15
C THR A 154 -7.61 9.33 -1.33
N LYS A 155 -7.10 8.91 -0.19
CA LYS A 155 -6.14 9.64 0.63
C LYS A 155 -4.95 8.74 0.94
N LEU A 156 -3.80 9.06 0.37
CA LEU A 156 -2.55 8.34 0.56
C LEU A 156 -1.54 9.23 1.29
N ILE A 157 -0.97 8.73 2.38
CA ILE A 157 0.16 9.35 3.09
C ILE A 157 1.28 8.33 3.18
N LEU A 158 2.50 8.73 2.80
CA LEU A 158 3.70 7.91 2.90
C LEU A 158 4.75 8.63 3.74
N SER A 159 5.51 7.87 4.52
CA SER A 159 6.65 8.39 5.28
C SER A 159 7.78 8.89 4.39
N ALA A 160 7.97 8.24 3.24
CA ALA A 160 8.92 8.59 2.21
C ALA A 160 8.49 7.93 0.88
N VAL A 161 9.06 8.41 -0.23
CA VAL A 161 9.01 7.70 -1.51
C VAL A 161 9.98 6.52 -1.45
N PRO A 162 9.58 5.29 -1.85
CA PRO A 162 10.51 4.18 -1.90
C PRO A 162 11.70 4.47 -2.84
N ASP A 163 12.93 4.22 -2.36
CA ASP A 163 14.17 4.46 -3.09
C ASP A 163 14.93 3.14 -3.33
N SER A 164 15.52 3.00 -4.50
CA SER A 164 16.40 1.88 -4.85
C SER A 164 17.64 1.77 -3.95
N ILE A 165 18.15 2.90 -3.44
CA ILE A 165 19.40 2.99 -2.68
C ILE A 165 19.18 2.70 -1.19
N ILE A 166 18.05 3.16 -0.64
CA ILE A 166 17.76 3.07 0.78
C ILE A 166 16.80 1.91 1.03
N ASP A 167 17.33 0.84 1.63
CA ASP A 167 16.53 -0.29 2.08
C ASP A 167 15.91 0.04 3.44
N SER A 168 14.80 0.78 3.41
CA SER A 168 14.07 1.16 4.63
C SER A 168 12.59 0.82 4.48
N PRO A 169 11.93 0.39 5.58
CA PRO A 169 10.49 0.19 5.59
C PRO A 169 9.75 1.50 5.33
N ILE A 170 8.66 1.40 4.57
CA ILE A 170 7.81 2.53 4.24
C ILE A 170 6.56 2.43 5.10
N TYR A 171 6.43 3.36 6.04
CA TYR A 171 5.21 3.55 6.81
C TYR A 171 4.23 4.35 5.96
N GLY A 172 2.96 3.96 5.98
CA GLY A 172 1.95 4.65 5.22
C GLY A 172 0.54 4.50 5.76
N TYR A 173 -0.35 5.30 5.20
CA TYR A 173 -1.78 5.32 5.44
C TYR A 173 -2.47 5.40 4.11
N VAL A 174 -3.47 4.55 3.90
CA VAL A 174 -4.36 4.66 2.74
C VAL A 174 -5.80 4.56 3.19
N GLU A 175 -6.61 5.49 2.70
CA GLU A 175 -8.05 5.47 2.82
C GLU A 175 -8.65 5.63 1.44
N PHE A 176 -9.61 4.77 1.09
CA PHE A 176 -10.21 4.81 -0.23
C PHE A 176 -11.66 4.37 -0.24
N LYS A 177 -12.36 4.75 -1.32
CA LYS A 177 -13.64 4.20 -1.73
C LYS A 177 -13.49 3.60 -3.13
N SER A 178 -13.76 2.31 -3.25
CA SER A 178 -13.65 1.61 -4.53
C SER A 178 -14.87 1.84 -5.40
N GLU A 179 -14.67 1.76 -6.71
CA GLU A 179 -15.73 1.47 -7.67
C GLU A 179 -16.35 0.09 -7.38
N PHE A 180 -17.43 -0.22 -8.09
CA PHE A 180 -18.06 -1.53 -8.01
C PHE A 180 -17.29 -2.61 -8.77
N TYR A 181 -17.33 -3.81 -8.22
CA TYR A 181 -16.96 -5.06 -8.86
C TYR A 181 -18.05 -6.10 -8.63
N PHE A 182 -17.88 -7.29 -9.20
CA PHE A 182 -18.87 -8.35 -9.16
C PHE A 182 -18.24 -9.64 -8.66
N ALA A 183 -18.92 -10.33 -7.75
CA ALA A 183 -18.51 -11.63 -7.24
C ALA A 183 -19.54 -12.70 -7.60
N ALA A 184 -19.06 -13.89 -7.98
CA ALA A 184 -19.89 -15.07 -8.16
C ALA A 184 -20.54 -15.42 -6.82
N SER A 185 -21.86 -15.61 -6.82
CA SER A 185 -22.63 -15.90 -5.61
C SER A 185 -22.44 -17.34 -5.14
N ASP A 186 -22.30 -18.28 -6.08
CA ASP A 186 -22.07 -19.70 -5.83
C ASP A 186 -21.63 -20.43 -7.12
N PHE A 187 -21.20 -21.69 -7.00
CA PHE A 187 -20.91 -22.61 -8.10
C PHE A 187 -21.63 -23.94 -7.92
N VAL A 188 -22.42 -24.35 -8.92
CA VAL A 188 -23.09 -25.65 -8.96
C VAL A 188 -22.56 -26.46 -10.13
N ASN A 189 -21.99 -27.64 -9.84
CA ASN A 189 -21.36 -28.52 -10.85
C ASN A 189 -20.30 -27.80 -11.70
N GLY A 190 -19.50 -26.94 -11.08
CA GLY A 190 -18.45 -26.16 -11.75
C GLY A 190 -18.97 -25.04 -12.66
N LYS A 191 -20.27 -24.71 -12.59
CA LYS A 191 -20.85 -23.57 -13.29
C LYS A 191 -21.27 -22.49 -12.30
N GLU A 192 -20.93 -21.26 -12.63
CA GLU A 192 -21.37 -20.08 -11.90
C GLU A 192 -22.89 -20.02 -11.80
N VAL A 193 -23.39 -19.65 -10.62
CA VAL A 193 -24.79 -19.30 -10.39
C VAL A 193 -24.97 -17.80 -10.58
N LEU A 194 -25.81 -17.42 -11.55
CA LEU A 194 -26.22 -16.03 -11.80
C LEU A 194 -27.48 -15.66 -10.99
N PRO A 195 -27.68 -14.37 -10.64
CA PRO A 195 -26.79 -13.25 -10.92
C PRO A 195 -25.59 -13.15 -9.98
N ARG A 196 -24.54 -12.46 -10.45
CA ARG A 196 -23.40 -12.05 -9.61
C ARG A 196 -23.85 -11.01 -8.58
N SER A 197 -23.17 -11.03 -7.44
CA SER A 197 -23.29 -10.04 -6.37
C SER A 197 -22.47 -8.80 -6.72
N LYS A 198 -23.10 -7.63 -6.78
CA LYS A 198 -22.44 -6.32 -6.98
C LYS A 198 -21.87 -5.84 -5.65
N GLN A 199 -20.57 -5.57 -5.61
CA GLN A 199 -19.85 -5.23 -4.38
C GLN A 199 -18.96 -4.00 -4.54
N ARG A 200 -18.75 -3.25 -3.46
CA ARG A 200 -17.68 -2.24 -3.33
C ARG A 200 -17.25 -2.11 -1.88
N VAL A 201 -16.07 -1.56 -1.63
CA VAL A 201 -15.54 -1.34 -0.29
C VAL A 201 -15.18 0.12 -0.05
N ASN A 202 -15.40 0.58 1.17
CA ASN A 202 -14.66 1.72 1.71
C ASN A 202 -13.68 1.18 2.73
N MET A 203 -12.43 1.60 2.71
CA MET A 203 -11.41 1.01 3.56
C MET A 203 -10.41 2.05 4.04
N LYS A 204 -9.92 1.87 5.27
CA LYS A 204 -8.80 2.61 5.86
C LYS A 204 -7.78 1.60 6.37
N VAL A 205 -6.51 1.78 6.01
CA VAL A 205 -5.41 0.89 6.40
C VAL A 205 -4.16 1.70 6.74
N TYR A 206 -3.55 1.37 7.88
CA TYR A 206 -2.21 1.83 8.25
C TYR A 206 -1.22 0.72 7.94
N PHE A 207 -0.09 1.00 7.32
CA PHE A 207 0.80 -0.07 6.86
C PHE A 207 2.27 0.22 7.03
N VAL A 208 3.04 -0.86 7.09
CA VAL A 208 4.49 -0.87 6.98
C VAL A 208 4.84 -1.83 5.85
N SER A 209 5.48 -1.32 4.81
CA SER A 209 5.88 -2.11 3.65
C SER A 209 7.40 -2.30 3.66
N SER A 210 7.85 -3.55 3.57
CA SER A 210 9.26 -3.89 3.31
C SER A 210 9.54 -3.99 1.82
N LYS A 211 10.80 -3.83 1.42
CA LYS A 211 11.22 -4.05 0.04
C LYS A 211 11.13 -5.54 -0.30
N TYR A 212 10.51 -5.87 -1.42
CA TYR A 212 10.49 -7.20 -1.99
C TYR A 212 11.68 -7.35 -2.96
N HIS A 213 12.47 -8.41 -2.80
CA HIS A 213 13.68 -8.69 -3.58
C HIS A 213 13.42 -9.60 -4.78
#